data_AF-A0A0C9UGH2-F1
#
_entry.id   AF-A0A0C9UGH2-F1
#
_cell.length_a   1.000
_cell.length_b   1.000
_cell.length_c   1.000
_cell.angle_alpha   90.00
_cell.angle_beta   90.00
_cell.angle_gamma   90.00
#
_symmetry.space_group_name_H-M   'P 1'
#
loop_
_entity.id
_entity.type
_entity.pdbx_description
1 polymer ?
#
loop_
_entity_poly.entity_id
_entity_poly.type
_entity_poly.pdbx_seq_one_letter_code
_entity_poly.pdbx_strand_id
1 'polypeptide(L)'
;MHFFVQFYVAPIDLKDMNFVPDFSDEVKAAGYGIWGRQSWYENKIFHTTDVKKTMGYDNHLRHVKAVHVALDISVSKATHATRAYAAEVTRHHGASVDDTKALGGWNDGGAFKKCYYKQIPFLALLAAATFNAHYPEGHHLPREHLKPPSEVLAQIFTWIEQEEAILQV
;
A
#
# COMPACT_ATOMS: atom_id res chain seq x y z
N MET A 1 8.92 16.54 4.31
CA MET A 1 8.34 15.49 3.44
C MET A 1 9.42 15.00 2.46
N HIS A 2 10.29 14.08 2.89
CA HIS A 2 11.49 13.67 2.10
C HIS A 2 11.56 12.18 1.76
N PHE A 3 10.72 11.34 2.37
CA PHE A 3 10.76 9.89 2.15
C PHE A 3 10.37 9.53 0.70
N PHE A 4 9.18 9.95 0.24
CA PHE A 4 8.70 9.64 -1.10
C PHE A 4 9.50 10.31 -2.23
N VAL A 5 10.25 11.37 -1.96
CA VAL A 5 11.13 12.02 -2.97
C VAL A 5 12.25 11.08 -3.42
N GLN A 6 12.67 10.17 -2.55
CA GLN A 6 13.69 9.16 -2.86
C GLN A 6 13.10 7.91 -3.54
N PHE A 7 11.78 7.75 -3.53
CA PHE A 7 11.10 6.65 -4.22
C PHE A 7 10.37 7.21 -5.42
N TYR A 8 11.02 7.16 -6.59
CA TYR A 8 10.32 7.44 -7.84
C TYR A 8 9.29 6.33 -8.06
N VAL A 9 8.04 6.60 -7.73
CA VAL A 9 6.91 5.83 -8.26
C VAL A 9 6.77 6.33 -9.69
N ALA A 10 7.43 5.65 -10.62
CA ALA A 10 7.24 5.98 -12.02
C ALA A 10 5.75 5.87 -12.33
N PRO A 11 5.18 6.83 -13.08
CA PRO A 11 3.81 6.70 -13.53
C PRO A 11 3.71 5.40 -14.32
N ILE A 12 2.80 4.52 -13.90
CA ILE A 12 2.43 3.36 -14.70
C ILE A 12 1.75 3.93 -15.94
N ASP A 13 2.31 3.65 -17.11
CA ASP A 13 1.70 4.06 -18.37
C ASP A 13 0.39 3.28 -18.53
N LEU A 14 -0.69 3.98 -18.89
CA LEU A 14 -2.02 3.37 -19.03
C LEU A 14 -2.03 2.30 -20.12
N LYS A 15 -1.15 2.40 -21.12
CA LYS A 15 -0.98 1.34 -22.12
C LYS A 15 -0.55 0.00 -21.49
N ASP A 16 0.07 0.06 -20.31
CA ASP A 16 0.52 -1.10 -19.54
C ASP A 16 -0.55 -1.56 -18.52
N MET A 17 -1.72 -0.90 -18.49
CA MET A 17 -2.88 -1.27 -17.68
C MET A 17 -4.02 -1.73 -18.57
N ASN A 18 -4.07 -3.03 -18.87
CA ASN A 18 -5.27 -3.63 -19.47
C ASN A 18 -6.23 -4.05 -18.35
N PHE A 19 -7.39 -3.40 -18.30
CA PHE A 19 -8.46 -3.64 -17.32
C PHE A 19 -9.46 -4.72 -17.76
N VAL A 20 -9.35 -5.23 -18.99
CA VAL A 20 -10.16 -6.35 -19.46
C VAL A 20 -9.65 -7.63 -18.79
N PRO A 21 -10.47 -8.31 -17.96
CA PRO A 21 -10.06 -9.55 -17.34
C PRO A 21 -9.92 -10.66 -18.39
N ASP A 22 -8.84 -11.44 -18.26
CA ASP A 22 -8.61 -12.63 -19.07
C ASP A 22 -9.31 -13.84 -18.45
N PHE A 23 -10.18 -14.49 -19.23
CA PHE A 23 -10.94 -15.69 -18.86
C PHE A 23 -10.60 -16.90 -19.72
N SER A 24 -9.44 -16.89 -20.39
CA SER A 24 -8.91 -18.04 -21.14
C SER A 24 -8.84 -19.30 -20.27
N ASP A 25 -8.90 -20.46 -20.90
CA ASP A 25 -8.91 -21.73 -20.17
C ASP A 25 -7.57 -22.00 -19.49
N GLU A 26 -6.47 -21.48 -20.05
CA GLU A 26 -5.15 -21.46 -19.43
C GLU A 26 -5.16 -20.69 -18.10
N VAL A 27 -5.82 -19.53 -18.06
CA VAL A 27 -5.95 -18.71 -16.86
C VAL A 27 -6.87 -19.36 -15.81
N LYS A 28 -7.96 -20.01 -16.24
CA LYS A 28 -8.81 -20.78 -15.33
C LYS A 28 -8.04 -21.94 -14.69
N ALA A 29 -7.26 -22.66 -15.49
CA ALA A 29 -6.39 -23.74 -15.01
C ALA A 29 -5.31 -23.25 -14.02
N ALA A 30 -4.84 -22.01 -14.20
CA ALA A 30 -3.91 -21.35 -13.27
C ALA A 30 -4.55 -20.83 -11.97
N GLY A 31 -5.87 -21.02 -11.78
CA GLY A 31 -6.56 -20.77 -10.50
C GLY A 31 -7.13 -19.35 -10.32
N TYR A 32 -7.23 -18.55 -11.38
CA TYR A 32 -7.76 -17.17 -11.28
C TYR A 32 -9.30 -17.09 -11.16
N GLY A 33 -10.01 -18.22 -11.25
CA GLY A 33 -11.41 -18.35 -10.85
C GLY A 33 -12.39 -17.46 -11.64
N ILE A 34 -13.51 -17.11 -10.98
CA ILE A 34 -14.65 -16.39 -11.59
C ILE A 34 -14.39 -14.91 -11.86
N TRP A 35 -13.30 -14.35 -11.34
CA TRP A 35 -12.96 -12.93 -11.46
C TRP A 35 -12.03 -12.63 -12.64
N GLY A 36 -11.52 -13.68 -13.30
CA GLY A 36 -10.56 -13.56 -14.39
C GLY A 36 -9.18 -13.08 -13.90
N ARG A 37 -8.17 -13.23 -14.75
CA ARG A 37 -6.84 -12.68 -14.47
C ARG A 37 -6.77 -11.24 -14.97
N GLN A 38 -6.50 -10.33 -14.06
CA GLN A 38 -6.22 -8.95 -14.40
C GLN A 38 -4.72 -8.79 -14.70
N SER A 39 -4.40 -8.21 -15.87
CA SER A 39 -3.00 -8.04 -16.30
C SER A 39 -2.19 -7.18 -15.33
N TRP A 40 -2.84 -6.18 -14.72
CA TRP A 40 -2.22 -5.24 -13.80
C TRP A 40 -1.85 -5.85 -12.44
N TYR A 41 -2.30 -7.06 -12.10
CA TYR A 41 -1.85 -7.78 -10.90
C TYR A 41 -0.33 -8.02 -10.89
N GLU A 42 0.31 -8.02 -12.06
CA GLU A 42 1.76 -8.18 -12.16
C GLU A 42 2.52 -6.89 -11.84
N ASN A 43 1.87 -5.73 -12.00
CA ASN A 43 2.48 -4.42 -11.86
C ASN A 43 2.91 -4.20 -10.40
N LYS A 44 4.13 -3.68 -10.22
CA LYS A 44 4.71 -3.39 -8.91
C LYS A 44 4.63 -1.91 -8.64
N ILE A 45 4.19 -1.55 -7.43
CA ILE A 45 4.11 -0.15 -6.99
C ILE A 45 5.51 0.49 -6.97
N PHE A 46 6.51 -0.24 -6.48
CA PHE A 46 7.92 0.14 -6.52
C PHE A 46 8.64 -0.78 -7.50
N HIS A 47 8.70 -0.34 -8.75
CA HIS A 47 9.28 -1.10 -9.84
C HIS A 47 10.66 -0.59 -10.25
N THR A 48 11.34 -1.36 -11.09
CA THR A 48 12.56 -0.90 -11.79
C THR A 48 12.17 -0.13 -13.05
N THR A 49 12.96 -0.15 -14.12
CA THR A 49 12.50 0.38 -15.42
C THR A 49 11.33 -0.41 -16.01
N ASP A 50 11.16 -1.67 -15.60
CA ASP A 50 10.07 -2.56 -15.99
C ASP A 50 9.03 -2.62 -14.85
N VAL A 51 7.78 -2.25 -15.14
CA VAL A 51 6.66 -2.18 -14.18
C VAL A 51 6.36 -3.51 -13.50
N LYS A 52 6.69 -4.64 -14.14
CA LYS A 52 6.43 -5.98 -13.60
C LYS A 52 7.54 -6.46 -12.67
N LYS A 53 8.68 -5.76 -12.64
CA LYS A 53 9.86 -6.15 -11.86
C LYS A 53 10.00 -5.30 -10.61
N THR A 54 10.01 -5.98 -9.46
CA THR A 54 10.19 -5.36 -8.15
C THR A 54 11.55 -4.67 -8.06
N MET A 55 11.59 -3.50 -7.43
CA MET A 55 12.83 -2.83 -7.04
C MET A 55 13.75 -3.77 -6.23
N GLY A 56 15.03 -3.82 -6.59
CA GLY A 56 16.03 -4.62 -5.88
C GLY A 56 16.27 -4.12 -4.44
N TYR A 57 16.62 -5.05 -3.54
CA TYR A 57 16.87 -4.75 -2.13
C TYR A 57 17.94 -3.67 -1.93
N ASP A 58 19.09 -3.79 -2.60
CA ASP A 58 20.18 -2.82 -2.48
C ASP A 58 19.79 -1.43 -2.99
N ASN A 59 18.93 -1.37 -4.00
CA ASN A 59 18.37 -0.12 -4.49
C ASN A 59 17.50 0.55 -3.43
N HIS A 60 16.54 -0.21 -2.88
CA HIS A 60 15.69 0.25 -1.79
C HIS A 60 16.51 0.69 -0.56
N LEU A 61 17.48 -0.12 -0.14
CA LEU A 61 18.35 0.18 1.00
C LEU A 61 19.14 1.48 0.80
N ARG A 62 19.63 1.74 -0.42
CA ARG A 62 20.35 2.97 -0.75
C ARG A 62 19.47 4.21 -0.58
N HIS A 63 18.24 4.17 -1.09
CA HIS A 63 17.28 5.27 -0.95
C HIS A 63 16.91 5.49 0.52
N VAL A 64 16.63 4.43 1.27
CA VAL A 64 16.36 4.53 2.72
C VAL A 64 17.54 5.17 3.45
N LYS A 65 18.77 4.74 3.19
CA LYS A 65 19.97 5.33 3.81
C LYS A 65 20.14 6.80 3.45
N ALA A 66 19.87 7.19 2.20
CA ALA A 66 19.94 8.59 1.78
C ALA A 66 18.96 9.47 2.57
N VAL A 67 17.73 8.99 2.82
CA VAL A 67 16.76 9.69 3.68
C VAL A 67 17.29 9.84 5.11
N HIS A 68 17.85 8.77 5.70
CA HIS A 68 18.40 8.83 7.05
C HIS A 68 19.52 9.87 7.16
N VAL A 69 20.46 9.88 6.21
CA VAL A 69 21.55 10.87 6.17
C VAL A 69 21.01 12.29 6.02
N ALA A 70 20.05 12.51 5.11
CA ALA A 70 19.46 13.82 4.89
C ALA A 70 18.68 14.36 6.11
N LEU A 71 18.23 13.48 7.00
CA LEU A 71 17.50 13.81 8.21
C LEU A 71 18.35 13.70 9.48
N ASP A 72 19.67 13.48 9.36
CA ASP A 72 20.60 13.28 10.47
C ASP A 72 20.19 12.16 11.45
N ILE A 73 19.64 11.06 10.90
CA ILE A 73 19.18 9.91 11.67
C ILE A 73 20.27 8.82 11.66
N SER A 74 20.85 8.52 12.82
CA SER A 74 21.83 7.45 12.99
C SER A 74 21.15 6.10 13.28
N VAL A 75 21.29 5.14 12.36
CA VAL A 75 20.74 3.77 12.51
C VAL A 75 21.72 2.71 12.04
N SER A 76 21.87 1.64 12.84
CA SER A 76 22.71 0.49 12.47
C SER A 76 22.02 -0.47 11.49
N LYS A 77 20.68 -0.51 11.49
CA LYS A 77 19.85 -1.35 10.62
C LYS A 77 18.79 -0.52 9.89
N ALA A 78 19.20 0.13 8.79
CA ALA A 78 18.39 1.10 8.05
C ALA A 78 16.99 0.59 7.64
N THR A 79 16.85 -0.69 7.25
CA THR A 79 15.55 -1.28 6.86
C THR A 79 14.71 -1.78 8.03
N HIS A 80 15.27 -1.87 9.24
CA HIS A 80 14.54 -2.27 10.45
C HIS A 80 14.00 -1.08 11.25
N ALA A 81 14.57 0.12 11.06
CA ALA A 81 14.17 1.32 11.78
C ALA A 81 12.66 1.60 11.63
N THR A 82 12.12 1.44 10.43
CA THR A 82 10.69 1.64 10.14
C THR A 82 9.79 0.61 10.84
N ARG A 83 10.26 -0.61 11.07
CA ARG A 83 9.52 -1.65 11.79
C ARG A 83 9.43 -1.32 13.28
N ALA A 84 10.55 -0.94 13.90
CA ALA A 84 10.57 -0.52 15.29
C ALA A 84 9.68 0.70 15.51
N TYR A 85 9.82 1.71 14.64
CA TYR A 85 8.99 2.90 14.66
C TYR A 85 7.50 2.56 14.53
N ALA A 86 7.10 1.73 13.57
CA ALA A 86 5.71 1.34 13.41
C ALA A 86 5.16 0.61 14.65
N ALA A 87 5.96 -0.27 15.27
CA ALA A 87 5.58 -0.94 16.51
C ALA A 87 5.39 0.05 17.67
N GLU A 88 6.28 1.03 17.79
CA GLU A 88 6.20 2.04 18.84
C GLU A 88 5.01 2.97 18.63
N VAL A 89 4.85 3.51 17.42
CA VAL A 89 3.76 4.42 17.05
C VAL A 89 2.40 3.77 17.27
N THR A 90 2.23 2.52 16.83
CA THR A 90 0.96 1.80 17.00
C THR A 90 0.59 1.62 18.46
N ARG A 91 1.57 1.24 19.29
CA ARG A 91 1.38 1.09 20.74
C ARG A 91 1.09 2.44 21.42
N HIS A 92 1.84 3.47 21.05
CA HIS A 92 1.66 4.83 21.59
C HIS A 92 0.26 5.38 21.26
N HIS A 93 -0.28 5.05 20.11
CA HIS A 93 -1.61 5.49 19.68
C HIS A 93 -2.75 4.53 20.07
N GLY A 94 -2.49 3.55 20.94
CA GLY A 94 -3.52 2.77 21.61
C GLY A 94 -3.86 1.40 21.01
N ALA A 95 -3.16 0.95 19.97
CA ALA A 95 -3.34 -0.41 19.47
C ALA A 95 -2.77 -1.42 20.47
N SER A 96 -3.41 -2.58 20.60
CA SER A 96 -2.93 -3.67 21.48
C SER A 96 -1.59 -4.26 21.00
N VAL A 97 -0.89 -5.01 21.86
CA VAL A 97 0.32 -5.74 21.45
C VAL A 97 -0.01 -6.75 20.36
N ASP A 98 -1.14 -7.45 20.49
CA ASP A 98 -1.58 -8.47 19.55
C ASP A 98 -1.95 -7.86 18.19
N ASP A 99 -2.62 -6.71 18.17
CA ASP A 99 -2.90 -6.00 16.92
C ASP A 99 -1.62 -5.46 16.26
N THR A 100 -0.69 -4.97 17.06
CA THR A 100 0.63 -4.49 16.58
C THR A 100 1.43 -5.64 15.96
N LYS A 101 1.43 -6.80 16.62
CA LYS A 101 2.00 -8.05 16.13
C LYS A 101 1.30 -8.53 14.84
N ALA A 102 -0.02 -8.48 14.81
CA ALA A 102 -0.81 -8.82 13.63
C ALA A 102 -0.46 -7.92 12.43
N LEU A 103 -0.35 -6.60 12.66
CA LEU A 103 0.05 -5.61 11.66
C LEU A 103 1.47 -5.87 11.11
N GLY A 104 2.45 -6.03 12.00
CA GLY A 104 3.84 -6.30 11.63
C GLY A 104 4.06 -7.70 11.05
N GLY A 105 3.04 -8.55 11.15
CA GLY A 105 3.11 -9.96 10.81
C GLY A 105 3.97 -10.81 11.75
N TRP A 106 4.33 -10.26 12.92
CA TRP A 106 5.14 -10.89 13.96
C TRP A 106 4.21 -11.70 14.86
N ASN A 107 3.91 -12.94 14.50
CA ASN A 107 3.14 -13.79 15.40
C ASN A 107 3.92 -15.06 15.73
N ASP A 108 3.72 -15.53 16.95
CA ASP A 108 4.55 -16.51 17.63
C ASP A 108 4.00 -17.90 17.26
N GLY A 109 4.39 -18.40 16.08
CA GLY A 109 4.31 -19.80 15.66
C GLY A 109 2.95 -20.53 15.79
N GLY A 110 2.09 -20.47 14.77
CA GLY A 110 0.91 -21.34 14.71
C GLY A 110 0.19 -21.38 13.35
N ALA A 111 -0.50 -22.50 13.07
CA ALA A 111 -1.32 -22.67 11.87
C ALA A 111 -2.56 -21.74 11.83
N PHE A 112 -2.92 -21.14 12.97
CA PHE A 112 -4.10 -20.29 13.12
C PHE A 112 -4.11 -19.08 12.18
N LYS A 113 -2.95 -18.41 11.99
CA LYS A 113 -2.86 -17.25 11.10
C LYS A 113 -3.06 -17.61 9.63
N LYS A 114 -2.53 -18.76 9.18
CA LYS A 114 -2.65 -19.18 7.78
C LYS A 114 -4.08 -19.57 7.40
N CYS A 115 -4.85 -20.12 8.34
CA CYS A 115 -6.16 -20.71 8.06
C CYS A 115 -7.34 -19.85 8.52
N TYR A 116 -7.22 -19.12 9.63
CA TYR A 116 -8.37 -18.49 10.31
C TYR A 116 -8.24 -16.99 10.53
N TYR A 117 -7.02 -16.45 10.69
CA TYR A 117 -6.84 -15.01 10.91
C TYR A 117 -6.87 -14.25 9.58
N LYS A 118 -8.09 -13.96 9.10
CA LYS A 118 -8.35 -13.18 7.87
C LYS A 118 -8.75 -11.72 8.15
N GLN A 119 -8.77 -11.32 9.42
CA GLN A 119 -9.18 -9.97 9.80
C GLN A 119 -8.02 -9.00 9.71
N ILE A 120 -8.33 -7.81 9.18
CA ILE A 120 -7.41 -6.68 9.13
C ILE A 120 -7.30 -6.11 10.56
N PRO A 121 -6.10 -5.89 11.12
CA PRO A 121 -5.93 -5.32 12.46
C PRO A 121 -6.23 -3.82 12.45
N PHE A 122 -7.52 -3.49 12.39
CA PHE A 122 -8.03 -2.14 12.12
C PHE A 122 -7.48 -1.09 13.09
N LEU A 123 -7.46 -1.38 14.40
CA LEU A 123 -6.93 -0.46 15.41
C LEU A 123 -5.44 -0.21 15.23
N ALA A 124 -4.65 -1.24 14.90
CA ALA A 124 -3.23 -1.04 14.59
C ALA A 124 -3.02 -0.28 13.28
N LEU A 125 -3.88 -0.42 12.27
CA LEU A 125 -3.80 0.41 11.06
C LEU A 125 -4.07 1.88 11.35
N LEU A 126 -5.13 2.18 12.10
CA LEU A 126 -5.42 3.55 12.55
C LEU A 126 -4.25 4.13 13.33
N ALA A 127 -3.77 3.37 14.32
CA ALA A 127 -2.65 3.77 15.17
C ALA A 127 -1.35 3.98 14.37
N ALA A 128 -1.08 3.13 13.37
CA ALA A 128 0.09 3.27 12.48
C ALA A 128 0.01 4.53 11.61
N ALA A 129 -1.20 4.94 11.25
CA ALA A 129 -1.48 6.22 10.62
C ALA A 129 -1.57 7.39 11.63
N THR A 130 -1.10 7.19 12.86
CA THR A 130 -1.07 8.19 13.96
C THR A 130 -2.44 8.68 14.44
N PHE A 131 -3.51 7.94 14.14
CA PHE A 131 -4.83 8.20 14.71
C PHE A 131 -4.96 7.58 16.10
N ASN A 132 -5.71 8.22 16.99
CA ASN A 132 -6.00 7.70 18.32
C ASN A 132 -6.90 6.46 18.24
N ALA A 133 -6.32 5.27 18.36
CA ALA A 133 -7.04 4.00 18.31
C ALA A 133 -7.82 3.68 19.59
N HIS A 134 -7.69 4.47 20.67
CA HIS A 134 -8.59 4.37 21.83
C HIS A 134 -9.99 4.94 21.54
N TYR A 135 -10.10 5.80 20.52
CA TYR A 135 -11.34 6.44 20.12
C TYR A 135 -11.44 6.48 18.58
N PRO A 136 -11.54 5.31 17.92
CA PRO A 136 -11.53 5.19 16.46
C PRO A 136 -12.67 5.97 15.78
N GLU A 137 -13.82 6.09 16.45
CA GLU A 137 -15.00 6.84 16.00
C GLU A 137 -14.81 8.36 16.02
N GLY A 138 -13.82 8.87 16.76
CA GLY A 138 -13.51 10.29 16.81
C GLY A 138 -12.81 10.84 15.58
N HIS A 139 -12.32 9.94 14.71
CA HIS A 139 -11.64 10.34 13.48
C HIS A 139 -12.66 10.50 12.37
N HIS A 140 -13.07 11.74 12.15
CA HIS A 140 -13.86 12.12 10.99
C HIS A 140 -12.98 12.92 10.03
N LEU A 141 -12.68 12.35 8.86
CA LEU A 141 -12.17 13.13 7.73
C LEU A 141 -13.40 13.67 6.97
N PRO A 142 -13.64 14.98 6.93
CA PRO A 142 -14.79 15.57 6.25
C PRO A 142 -14.62 15.56 4.71
N ARG A 143 -14.12 14.45 4.14
CA ARG A 143 -13.89 14.28 2.70
C ARG A 143 -15.17 14.45 1.90
N GLU A 144 -16.32 14.15 2.49
CA GLU A 144 -17.62 14.36 1.85
C GLU A 144 -18.05 15.84 1.83
N HIS A 145 -17.52 16.68 2.74
CA HIS A 145 -17.91 18.08 2.87
C HIS A 145 -17.04 19.03 2.04
N LEU A 146 -15.83 18.60 1.66
CA LEU A 146 -14.90 19.37 0.84
C LEU A 146 -14.80 18.72 -0.54
N LYS A 147 -15.74 19.03 -1.42
CA LYS A 147 -15.66 18.62 -2.83
C LYS A 147 -14.62 19.50 -3.54
N PRO A 148 -13.55 18.91 -4.10
CA PRO A 148 -12.61 19.67 -4.92
C PRO A 148 -13.34 20.29 -6.13
N PRO A 149 -12.93 21.47 -6.61
CA PRO A 149 -13.48 22.06 -7.83
C PRO A 149 -13.37 21.11 -9.02
N SER A 150 -14.41 21.03 -9.84
CA SER A 150 -14.48 20.15 -11.01
C SER A 150 -13.35 20.41 -12.01
N GLU A 151 -12.91 21.67 -12.12
CA GLU A 151 -11.82 22.07 -13.00
C GLU A 151 -10.48 21.43 -12.60
N VAL A 152 -10.26 21.20 -11.30
CA VAL A 152 -9.04 20.56 -10.79
C VAL A 152 -9.10 19.06 -10.97
N LEU A 153 -10.27 18.45 -10.72
CA LEU A 153 -10.48 17.01 -10.94
C LEU A 153 -10.26 16.66 -12.43
N ALA A 154 -10.79 17.46 -13.34
CA ALA A 154 -10.63 17.28 -14.78
C ALA A 154 -9.18 17.45 -15.29
N GLN A 155 -8.23 17.86 -14.45
CA GLN A 155 -6.81 17.99 -14.80
C GLN A 155 -5.95 16.82 -14.31
N ILE A 156 -6.48 15.97 -13.42
CA ILE A 156 -5.74 14.85 -12.84
C ILE A 156 -6.41 13.54 -13.22
N PHE A 157 -5.60 12.54 -13.59
CA PHE A 157 -6.10 11.22 -13.98
C PHE A 157 -7.24 11.24 -15.02
N THR A 158 -7.13 12.11 -16.02
CA THR A 158 -8.16 12.41 -17.06
C THR A 158 -8.67 11.22 -17.89
N TRP A 159 -8.07 10.05 -17.68
CA TRP A 159 -8.42 8.78 -18.30
C TRP A 159 -9.49 8.02 -17.50
N ILE A 160 -9.64 8.30 -16.19
CA ILE A 160 -10.59 7.59 -15.33
C ILE A 160 -12.01 7.79 -15.86
N GLU A 161 -12.36 9.02 -16.24
CA GLU A 161 -13.68 9.35 -16.78
C GLU A 161 -13.93 8.64 -18.12
N GLN A 162 -12.88 8.44 -18.92
CA GLN A 162 -12.97 7.73 -20.21
C GLN A 162 -13.22 6.23 -19.98
N GLU A 163 -12.48 5.60 -19.07
CA GLU A 163 -12.66 4.19 -18.70
C GLU A 163 -14.01 3.94 -18.02
N GLU A 164 -14.46 4.84 -17.14
CA GLU A 164 -15.77 4.73 -16.49
C GLU A 164 -16.91 4.77 -17.52
N ALA A 165 -16.81 5.65 -18.53
CA ALA A 165 -17.79 5.71 -19.62
C ALA A 165 -17.82 4.42 -20.46
N ILE A 166 -16.68 3.76 -20.66
CA ILE A 166 -16.59 2.47 -21.39
C ILE A 166 -17.26 1.34 -20.60
N LEU A 167 -17.14 1.35 -19.27
CA LEU A 167 -17.69 0.30 -18.38
C LEU A 167 -19.21 0.43 -18.10
N GLN A 168 -19.83 1.57 -18.43
CA GLN A 168 -21.27 1.80 -18.23
C GLN A 168 -22.15 1.36 -19.43
N VAL A 169 -21.55 0.75 -20.45
CA VAL A 169 -22.23 0.19 -21.65
C VAL A 169 -22.34 -1.33 -21.53
#